data_AF-A0A9X3VAU2-F1
#
_entry.id   AF-A0A9X3VAU2-F1
#
_cell.length_a   1.000
_cell.length_b   1.000
_cell.length_c   1.000
_cell.angle_alpha   90.00
_cell.angle_beta   90.00
_cell.angle_gamma   90.00
#
_symmetry.space_group_name_H-M   'P 1'
#
loop_
_entity.id
_entity.type
_entity.pdbx_description
1 polymer ?
#
loop_
_entity_poly.entity_id
_entity_poly.type
_entity_poly.pdbx_seq_one_letter_code
_entity_poly.pdbx_strand_id
1 'polypeptide(L)'
;MHVAKPYWQGDKKVAAWSLLGLLVLLMLCETQLAVMLIDRTGEMTSALAAKDSDRFWGAVRTCLIVLAFAVPVYAFYYYMRDAFANHWRRWLTHRFLDGYLGGRRYYDLTAQGVIDNPDQRISEDINTFTGRSTHFLLIFVGALMQLVAFSAVLWSISRVLVGFLAVYALVGTVVALYVFGAPLIRLNFWQLRREADFRFGLMRLRENAESIAFYRGEAQERAQLDHRFQAVFNNYARLIKRQRSLNLFQRAFSQLTVVIPSIILADAVLSGDMEVGRAIQAGGAFAAVLAAVSLIVDNFESLSRFVAGIGRLDTLGQALLGETGREEPQEPEAASAARKLRRRQRLERLRARAGGKGKVKRAQPKTETPAQGTGAAGPATAGTEASAPPDPGTEIEAREGDRFAIEGLTLYTPQFARLLVRDLSLELEPGDALLITGPSGCGKSSLLRAIAGLWRTGEGVVHHPPLAELFFLPQRPYMQAGTLRSQMLYPERETSLTDDDLLQLLRDVHLPELADRVGGLDATRDWEKQLSIGEQQRLAFARVLVRQPRIVILDEATSALDSANEAALYERVRASGASIISIAHRPAVLAHHTHVLLLTGDGGWSVHAAEGFEFAD
;
A
#
# COMPACT_ATOMS: atom_id res chain seq x y z
N MET A 1 -12.19 5.72 -10.78
CA MET A 1 -13.28 5.48 -9.79
C MET A 1 -13.39 3.99 -9.38
N HIS A 2 -12.31 3.22 -9.53
CA HIS A 2 -12.28 1.78 -9.20
C HIS A 2 -11.93 1.52 -7.72
N VAL A 3 -11.21 2.44 -7.07
CA VAL A 3 -10.73 2.30 -5.69
C VAL A 3 -11.86 2.25 -4.65
N ALA A 4 -12.88 3.11 -4.79
CA ALA A 4 -13.98 3.22 -3.81
C ALA A 4 -15.16 2.29 -4.10
N LYS A 5 -15.41 1.96 -5.37
CA LYS A 5 -16.61 1.22 -5.83
C LYS A 5 -16.87 -0.09 -5.04
N PRO A 6 -15.87 -0.94 -4.74
CA PRO A 6 -16.12 -2.20 -4.07
C PRO A 6 -16.56 -2.05 -2.60
N TYR A 7 -16.25 -0.93 -1.94
CA TYR A 7 -16.74 -0.67 -0.59
C TYR A 7 -18.27 -0.47 -0.56
N TRP A 8 -18.79 0.26 -1.55
CA TRP A 8 -20.20 0.63 -1.66
C TRP A 8 -21.08 -0.46 -2.28
N GLN A 9 -20.47 -1.40 -3.03
CA GLN A 9 -21.19 -2.45 -3.77
C GLN A 9 -20.91 -3.86 -3.28
N GLY A 10 -19.82 -4.07 -2.53
CA GLY A 10 -19.39 -5.39 -2.03
C GLY A 10 -19.92 -5.72 -0.63
N ASP A 11 -19.12 -6.46 0.12
CA ASP A 11 -19.51 -7.12 1.38
C ASP A 11 -19.90 -6.15 2.52
N LYS A 12 -19.44 -4.89 2.42
CA LYS A 12 -19.72 -3.85 3.42
C LYS A 12 -20.80 -2.86 3.00
N LYS A 13 -21.49 -3.08 1.87
CA LYS A 13 -22.49 -2.15 1.33
C LYS A 13 -23.56 -1.73 2.34
N VAL A 14 -24.11 -2.67 3.10
CA VAL A 14 -25.21 -2.38 4.06
C VAL A 14 -24.72 -1.44 5.15
N ALA A 15 -23.53 -1.70 5.71
CA ALA A 15 -22.92 -0.83 6.73
C ALA A 15 -22.53 0.54 6.16
N ALA A 16 -22.01 0.58 4.93
CA ALA A 16 -21.63 1.83 4.28
C ALA A 16 -22.85 2.75 4.04
N TRP A 17 -23.93 2.21 3.48
CA TRP A 17 -25.16 2.96 3.20
C TRP A 17 -25.93 3.33 4.47
N SER A 18 -25.96 2.46 5.49
CA SER A 18 -26.64 2.78 6.76
C SER A 18 -25.93 3.91 7.51
N LEU A 19 -24.60 3.89 7.59
CA LEU A 19 -23.82 4.96 8.23
C LEU A 19 -23.94 6.27 7.45
N LEU A 20 -23.91 6.23 6.11
CA LEU A 20 -24.15 7.41 5.29
C LEU A 20 -25.56 7.98 5.50
N GLY A 21 -26.58 7.12 5.53
CA GLY A 21 -27.96 7.52 5.80
C GLY A 21 -28.12 8.19 7.16
N LEU A 22 -27.50 7.62 8.21
CA LEU A 22 -27.48 8.22 9.54
C LEU A 22 -26.79 9.59 9.55
N LEU A 23 -25.67 9.74 8.84
CA LEU A 23 -24.97 11.03 8.72
C LEU A 23 -25.84 12.10 8.06
N VAL A 24 -26.52 11.74 6.96
CA VAL A 24 -27.43 12.65 6.27
C VAL A 24 -28.60 13.04 7.18
N LEU A 25 -29.15 12.11 7.95
CA LEU A 25 -30.22 12.39 8.91
C LEU A 25 -29.76 13.34 10.03
N LEU A 26 -28.59 13.09 10.61
CA LEU A 26 -28.01 13.96 11.65
C LEU A 26 -27.74 15.36 11.12
N MET A 27 -27.27 15.47 9.87
CA MET A 27 -27.02 16.75 9.21
C MET A 27 -28.32 17.52 8.91
N LEU A 28 -29.40 16.82 8.51
CA LEU A 28 -30.73 17.42 8.39
C LEU A 28 -31.23 17.96 9.74
N CYS A 29 -31.07 17.18 10.80
CA CYS A 29 -31.44 17.58 12.15
C CYS A 29 -30.65 18.82 12.60
N GLU A 30 -29.33 18.83 12.38
CA GLU A 30 -28.46 19.96 12.69
C GLU A 30 -28.86 21.22 11.91
N THR A 31 -29.11 21.10 10.61
CA THR A 31 -29.57 22.22 9.77
C THR A 31 -30.89 22.80 10.27
N GLN A 32 -31.87 21.94 10.61
CA GLN A 32 -33.17 22.38 11.12
C GLN A 32 -33.04 23.09 12.47
N LEU A 33 -32.22 22.56 13.39
CA LEU A 33 -31.97 23.18 14.68
C LEU A 33 -31.29 24.56 14.52
N ALA A 34 -30.39 24.71 13.55
CA ALA A 34 -29.78 26.00 13.22
C ALA A 34 -30.80 27.02 12.71
N VAL A 35 -31.72 26.62 11.82
CA VAL A 35 -32.82 27.49 11.35
C VAL A 35 -33.72 27.92 12.50
N MET A 36 -34.09 26.98 13.39
CA MET A 36 -34.88 27.30 14.59
C MET A 36 -34.18 28.30 15.52
N LEU A 37 -32.86 28.19 15.68
CA LEU A 37 -32.08 29.11 16.50
C LEU A 37 -32.08 30.54 15.92
N ILE A 38 -31.94 30.66 14.61
CA ILE A 38 -31.97 31.95 13.90
C ILE A 38 -33.36 32.59 14.03
N ASP A 39 -34.42 31.82 13.84
CA ASP A 39 -35.79 32.29 13.98
C ASP A 39 -36.04 32.87 15.39
N ARG A 40 -35.66 32.12 16.44
CA ARG A 40 -35.82 32.55 17.84
C ARG A 40 -34.94 33.74 18.22
N THR A 41 -33.78 33.89 17.60
CA THR A 41 -32.92 35.06 17.81
C THR A 41 -33.54 36.33 17.19
N GLY A 42 -34.20 36.20 16.03
CA GLY A 42 -34.97 37.29 15.44
C GLY A 42 -36.13 37.72 16.33
N GLU A 43 -36.93 36.77 16.84
CA GLU A 43 -38.04 37.05 17.75
C GLU A 43 -37.57 37.72 19.05
N MET A 44 -36.46 37.27 19.62
CA MET A 44 -35.86 37.92 20.80
C MET A 44 -35.53 39.39 20.54
N THR A 45 -35.04 39.71 19.34
CA THR A 45 -34.70 41.09 18.96
C THR A 45 -35.94 41.94 18.70
N SER A 46 -36.94 41.39 18.01
CA SER A 46 -38.25 42.04 17.83
C SER A 46 -38.93 42.34 19.16
N ALA A 47 -38.94 41.37 20.08
CA ALA A 47 -39.53 41.53 21.41
C ALA A 47 -38.82 42.62 22.22
N LEU A 48 -37.48 42.69 22.14
CA LEU A 48 -36.70 43.73 22.80
C LEU A 48 -36.99 45.12 22.21
N ALA A 49 -37.08 45.23 20.88
CA ALA A 49 -37.43 46.48 20.21
C ALA A 49 -38.85 46.95 20.56
N ALA A 50 -39.79 46.01 20.68
CA ALA A 50 -41.16 46.26 21.11
C ALA A 50 -41.33 46.46 22.63
N LYS A 51 -40.26 46.25 23.42
CA LYS A 51 -40.28 46.25 24.89
C LYS A 51 -41.26 45.22 25.49
N ASP A 52 -41.49 44.12 24.79
CA ASP A 52 -42.39 43.05 25.21
C ASP A 52 -41.60 41.97 26.01
N SER A 53 -41.77 42.00 27.33
CA SER A 53 -41.07 41.11 28.25
C SER A 53 -41.48 39.64 28.07
N ASP A 54 -42.77 39.37 27.82
CA ASP A 54 -43.28 38.01 27.76
C ASP A 54 -42.81 37.30 26.48
N ARG A 55 -42.85 38.01 25.34
CA ARG A 55 -42.27 37.52 24.07
C ARG A 55 -40.78 37.26 24.21
N PHE A 56 -40.05 38.16 24.87
CA PHE A 56 -38.61 38.04 25.07
C PHE A 56 -38.24 36.79 25.86
N TRP A 57 -38.78 36.62 27.08
CA TRP A 57 -38.47 35.45 27.92
C TRP A 57 -39.04 34.14 27.36
N GLY A 58 -40.12 34.20 26.57
CA GLY A 58 -40.60 33.07 25.76
C GLY A 58 -39.56 32.62 24.72
N ALA A 59 -39.00 33.56 23.96
CA ALA A 59 -37.98 33.29 22.96
C ALA A 59 -36.68 32.75 23.58
N VAL A 60 -36.23 33.32 24.70
CA VAL A 60 -35.03 32.87 25.43
C VAL A 60 -35.18 31.42 25.88
N ARG A 61 -36.30 31.06 26.53
CA ARG A 61 -36.54 29.68 26.98
C ARG A 61 -36.52 28.68 25.82
N THR A 62 -37.18 29.03 24.71
CA THR A 62 -37.20 28.18 23.52
C THR A 62 -35.80 28.02 22.92
N CYS A 63 -35.01 29.10 22.88
CA CYS A 63 -33.63 29.07 22.40
C CYS A 63 -32.75 28.13 23.25
N LEU A 64 -32.86 28.20 24.58
CA LEU A 64 -32.12 27.31 25.49
C LEU A 64 -32.51 25.84 25.30
N ILE A 65 -33.79 25.54 25.07
CA ILE A 65 -34.26 24.18 24.78
C ILE A 65 -33.65 23.69 23.46
N VAL A 66 -33.75 24.48 22.38
CA VAL A 66 -33.16 24.14 21.08
C VAL A 66 -31.66 23.88 21.21
N LEU A 67 -30.94 24.73 21.96
CA LEU A 67 -29.51 24.59 22.20
C LEU A 67 -29.16 23.29 22.94
N ALA A 68 -29.96 22.91 23.93
CA ALA A 68 -29.76 21.67 24.70
C ALA A 68 -29.82 20.40 23.82
N PHE A 69 -30.54 20.44 22.70
CA PHE A 69 -30.56 19.36 21.70
C PHE A 69 -29.52 19.56 20.59
N ALA A 70 -29.31 20.79 20.13
CA ALA A 70 -28.39 21.11 19.05
C ALA A 70 -26.93 20.72 19.37
N VAL A 71 -26.47 21.01 20.59
CA VAL A 71 -25.08 20.75 20.98
C VAL A 71 -24.76 19.24 20.99
N PRO A 72 -25.55 18.34 21.62
CA PRO A 72 -25.32 16.90 21.54
C PRO A 72 -25.43 16.34 20.11
N VAL A 73 -26.42 16.79 19.32
CA VAL A 73 -26.58 16.35 17.92
C VAL A 73 -25.36 16.72 17.09
N TYR A 74 -24.87 17.96 17.24
CA TYR A 74 -23.65 18.42 16.59
C TYR A 74 -22.46 17.55 17.01
N ALA A 75 -22.22 17.37 18.31
CA ALA A 75 -21.11 16.53 18.78
C ALA A 75 -21.18 15.09 18.25
N PHE A 76 -22.37 14.49 18.27
CA PHE A 76 -22.58 13.12 17.78
C PHE A 76 -22.40 13.00 16.26
N TYR A 77 -22.81 14.00 15.48
CA TYR A 77 -22.56 14.06 14.04
C TYR A 77 -21.06 14.00 13.71
N TYR A 78 -20.24 14.81 14.37
CA TYR A 78 -18.78 14.81 14.14
C TYR A 78 -18.15 13.48 14.54
N TYR A 79 -18.57 12.90 15.68
CA TYR A 79 -18.13 11.57 16.09
C TYR A 79 -18.48 10.50 15.05
N MET A 80 -19.73 10.47 14.58
CA MET A 80 -20.18 9.52 13.54
C MET A 80 -19.43 9.68 12.23
N ARG A 81 -19.15 10.92 11.81
CA ARG A 81 -18.40 11.22 10.59
C ARG A 81 -17.00 10.62 10.65
N ASP A 82 -16.29 10.86 11.75
CA ASP A 82 -14.91 10.42 11.92
C ASP A 82 -14.84 8.90 12.10
N ALA A 83 -15.82 8.30 12.80
CA ALA A 83 -15.96 6.86 12.92
C ALA A 83 -16.19 6.18 11.56
N PHE A 84 -17.05 6.76 10.70
CA PHE A 84 -17.27 6.26 9.35
C PHE A 84 -16.00 6.33 8.49
N ALA A 85 -15.31 7.48 8.50
CA ALA A 85 -14.07 7.66 7.74
C ALA A 85 -12.98 6.66 8.18
N ASN A 86 -12.87 6.38 9.48
CA ASN A 86 -11.93 5.40 10.02
C ASN A 86 -12.31 3.95 9.66
N HIS A 87 -13.60 3.60 9.69
CA HIS A 87 -14.06 2.27 9.25
C HIS A 87 -13.73 2.03 7.77
N TRP A 88 -13.99 3.04 6.93
CA TRP A 88 -13.66 2.97 5.52
C TRP A 88 -12.14 2.89 5.29
N ARG A 89 -11.34 3.68 6.02
CA ARG A 89 -9.87 3.60 5.99
C ARG A 89 -9.39 2.19 6.28
N ARG A 90 -9.86 1.59 7.39
CA ARG A 90 -9.48 0.23 7.78
C ARG A 90 -9.73 -0.75 6.65
N TRP A 91 -10.92 -0.74 6.06
CA TRP A 91 -11.26 -1.65 4.96
C TRP A 91 -10.36 -1.44 3.73
N LEU A 92 -10.14 -0.18 3.33
CA LEU A 92 -9.37 0.14 2.13
C LEU A 92 -7.88 -0.21 2.29
N THR A 93 -7.30 0.06 3.47
CA THR A 93 -5.91 -0.30 3.78
C THR A 93 -5.70 -1.80 3.75
N HIS A 94 -6.59 -2.62 4.33
CA HIS A 94 -6.46 -4.09 4.27
C HIS A 94 -6.50 -4.58 2.81
N ARG A 95 -7.45 -4.10 2.01
CA ARG A 95 -7.55 -4.46 0.59
C ARG A 95 -6.28 -4.13 -0.20
N PHE A 96 -5.68 -2.96 0.03
CA PHE A 96 -4.43 -2.58 -0.64
C PHE A 96 -3.24 -3.38 -0.13
N LEU A 97 -3.16 -3.69 1.17
CA LEU A 97 -2.11 -4.54 1.71
C LEU A 97 -2.20 -5.97 1.19
N ASP A 98 -3.40 -6.54 1.13
CA ASP A 98 -3.63 -7.87 0.58
C ASP A 98 -3.23 -7.94 -0.90
N GLY A 99 -3.59 -6.91 -1.69
CA GLY A 99 -3.16 -6.80 -3.09
C GLY A 99 -1.65 -6.55 -3.25
N TYR A 100 -1.04 -5.77 -2.36
CA TYR A 100 0.39 -5.45 -2.40
C TYR A 100 1.27 -6.67 -2.07
N LEU A 101 0.87 -7.45 -1.08
CA LEU A 101 1.57 -8.66 -0.64
C LEU A 101 1.17 -9.90 -1.46
N GLY A 102 -0.01 -9.89 -2.08
CA GLY A 102 -0.51 -10.96 -2.93
C GLY A 102 0.33 -11.10 -4.21
N GLY A 103 0.62 -12.35 -4.60
CA GLY A 103 1.33 -12.66 -5.86
C GLY A 103 2.70 -11.99 -6.00
N ARG A 104 3.36 -11.60 -4.88
CA ARG A 104 4.65 -10.88 -4.88
C ARG A 104 4.62 -9.52 -5.61
N ARG A 105 3.45 -8.88 -5.79
CA ARG A 105 3.32 -7.61 -6.53
C ARG A 105 4.22 -6.49 -6.02
N TYR A 106 4.56 -6.46 -4.72
CA TYR A 106 5.54 -5.52 -4.17
C TYR A 106 6.92 -5.58 -4.87
N TYR A 107 7.34 -6.77 -5.29
CA TYR A 107 8.59 -6.98 -6.00
C TYR A 107 8.49 -6.49 -7.44
N ASP A 108 7.44 -6.90 -8.16
CA ASP A 108 7.23 -6.56 -9.57
C ASP A 108 7.10 -5.04 -9.77
N LEU A 109 6.38 -4.37 -8.89
CA LEU A 109 6.23 -2.91 -8.91
C LEU A 109 7.56 -2.18 -8.74
N THR A 110 8.42 -2.70 -7.85
CA THR A 110 9.75 -2.13 -7.60
C THR A 110 10.67 -2.38 -8.78
N ALA A 111 10.63 -3.58 -9.37
CA ALA A 111 11.44 -3.95 -10.53
C ALA A 111 11.09 -3.14 -11.80
N GLN A 112 9.80 -2.82 -11.99
CA GLN A 112 9.34 -2.02 -13.13
C GLN A 112 9.61 -0.52 -12.95
N GLY A 113 9.76 -0.03 -11.71
CA GLY A 113 10.04 1.39 -11.42
C GLY A 113 8.90 2.35 -11.80
N VAL A 114 7.68 1.84 -12.03
CA VAL A 114 6.53 2.63 -12.50
C VAL A 114 5.85 3.40 -11.35
N ILE A 115 5.94 2.90 -10.12
CA ILE A 115 5.23 3.45 -8.97
C ILE A 115 6.18 3.87 -7.86
N ASP A 116 6.32 5.18 -7.68
CA ASP A 116 7.06 5.75 -6.55
C ASP A 116 6.30 5.63 -5.22
N ASN A 117 7.03 5.26 -4.16
CA ASN A 117 6.64 5.28 -2.75
C ASN A 117 5.26 4.63 -2.44
N PRO A 118 5.07 3.32 -2.76
CA PRO A 118 3.82 2.62 -2.49
C PRO A 118 3.44 2.60 -1.00
N ASP A 119 4.42 2.59 -0.11
CA ASP A 119 4.30 2.69 1.35
C ASP A 119 3.60 3.98 1.80
N GLN A 120 4.02 5.13 1.24
CA GLN A 120 3.38 6.42 1.54
C GLN A 120 1.94 6.45 1.02
N ARG A 121 1.69 5.87 -0.16
CA ARG A 121 0.34 5.80 -0.73
C ARG A 121 -0.61 4.98 0.15
N ILE A 122 -0.17 3.82 0.64
CA ILE A 122 -0.99 2.94 1.49
C ILE A 122 -1.23 3.57 2.87
N SER A 123 -0.23 4.24 3.45
CA SER A 123 -0.31 4.80 4.81
C SER A 123 -0.98 6.17 4.90
N GLU A 124 -0.61 7.11 4.02
CA GLU A 124 -1.03 8.52 4.06
C GLU A 124 -2.12 8.84 3.03
N ASP A 125 -1.94 8.43 1.78
CA ASP A 125 -2.90 8.80 0.72
C ASP A 125 -4.25 8.13 0.97
N ILE A 126 -4.31 6.85 1.37
CA ILE A 126 -5.57 6.17 1.74
C ILE A 126 -6.29 6.91 2.87
N ASN A 127 -5.56 7.33 3.91
CA ASN A 127 -6.12 8.09 5.03
C ASN A 127 -6.72 9.43 4.57
N THR A 128 -5.93 10.17 3.77
CA THR A 128 -6.37 11.44 3.18
C THR A 128 -7.58 11.22 2.29
N PHE A 129 -7.60 10.15 1.50
CA PHE A 129 -8.67 9.83 0.57
C PHE A 129 -9.98 9.56 1.29
N THR A 130 -10.02 8.62 2.25
CA THR A 130 -11.28 8.27 2.93
C THR A 130 -11.80 9.43 3.79
N GLY A 131 -10.90 10.14 4.48
CA GLY A 131 -11.25 11.31 5.29
C GLY A 131 -11.77 12.48 4.45
N ARG A 132 -11.01 12.91 3.44
CA ARG A 132 -11.38 14.06 2.59
C ARG A 132 -12.58 13.74 1.71
N SER A 133 -12.72 12.51 1.20
CA SER A 133 -13.93 12.10 0.46
C SER A 133 -15.19 12.27 1.30
N THR A 134 -15.16 11.75 2.53
CA THR A 134 -16.29 11.85 3.46
C THR A 134 -16.59 13.31 3.79
N HIS A 135 -15.56 14.08 4.10
CA HIS A 135 -15.67 15.50 4.42
C HIS A 135 -16.28 16.30 3.25
N PHE A 136 -15.76 16.15 2.03
CA PHE A 136 -16.28 16.87 0.87
C PHE A 136 -17.70 16.45 0.53
N LEU A 137 -18.01 15.15 0.53
CA LEU A 137 -19.36 14.66 0.30
C LEU A 137 -20.35 15.35 1.26
N LEU A 138 -20.07 15.30 2.56
CA LEU A 138 -20.95 15.87 3.57
C LEU A 138 -21.04 17.40 3.47
N ILE A 139 -19.94 18.07 3.18
CA ILE A 139 -19.94 19.52 3.03
C ILE A 139 -20.72 19.96 1.78
N PHE A 140 -20.60 19.25 0.66
CA PHE A 140 -21.39 19.56 -0.54
C PHE A 140 -22.88 19.32 -0.31
N VAL A 141 -23.25 18.20 0.33
CA VAL A 141 -24.65 17.93 0.66
C VAL A 141 -25.17 18.96 1.68
N GLY A 142 -24.37 19.30 2.69
CA GLY A 142 -24.70 20.31 3.68
C GLY A 142 -24.88 21.70 3.06
N ALA A 143 -24.01 22.12 2.15
CA ALA A 143 -24.16 23.37 1.42
C ALA A 143 -25.42 23.40 0.54
N LEU A 144 -25.78 22.28 -0.10
CA LEU A 144 -27.04 22.17 -0.84
C LEU A 144 -28.25 22.31 0.08
N MET A 145 -28.23 21.65 1.25
CA MET A 145 -29.30 21.77 2.25
C MET A 145 -29.42 23.20 2.79
N GLN A 146 -28.31 23.84 3.11
CA GLN A 146 -28.27 25.24 3.55
C GLN A 146 -28.81 26.17 2.47
N LEU A 147 -28.42 25.97 1.21
CA LEU A 147 -28.91 26.74 0.09
C LEU A 147 -30.43 26.65 -0.01
N VAL A 148 -31.00 25.44 0.06
CA VAL A 148 -32.47 25.25 -0.01
C VAL A 148 -33.17 25.87 1.20
N ALA A 149 -32.73 25.54 2.42
CA ALA A 149 -33.38 25.98 3.66
C ALA A 149 -33.35 27.50 3.80
N PHE A 150 -32.17 28.12 3.67
CA PHE A 150 -32.03 29.56 3.87
C PHE A 150 -32.53 30.38 2.67
N SER A 151 -32.53 29.84 1.44
CA SER A 151 -33.20 30.50 0.33
C SER A 151 -34.71 30.55 0.52
N ALA A 152 -35.32 29.49 1.07
CA ALA A 152 -36.75 29.50 1.38
C ALA A 152 -37.10 30.55 2.45
N VAL A 153 -36.29 30.64 3.51
CA VAL A 153 -36.43 31.69 4.54
C VAL A 153 -36.28 33.08 3.90
N LEU A 154 -35.22 33.30 3.13
CA LEU A 154 -34.94 34.59 2.49
C LEU A 154 -36.03 35.01 1.50
N TRP A 155 -36.54 34.07 0.70
CA TRP A 155 -37.63 34.29 -0.26
C TRP A 155 -38.94 34.69 0.43
N SER A 156 -39.20 34.16 1.63
CA SER A 156 -40.38 34.51 2.41
C SER A 156 -40.31 35.91 3.03
N ILE A 157 -39.11 36.50 3.13
CA ILE A 157 -38.89 37.85 3.66
C ILE A 157 -38.73 38.89 2.54
N SER A 158 -37.82 38.66 1.57
CA SER A 158 -37.55 39.61 0.47
C SER A 158 -37.06 38.93 -0.81
N ARG A 159 -37.90 38.95 -1.85
CA ARG A 159 -37.53 38.44 -3.20
C ARG A 159 -36.44 39.26 -3.88
N VAL A 160 -36.40 40.58 -3.60
CA VAL A 160 -35.37 41.49 -4.13
C VAL A 160 -34.00 41.07 -3.61
N LEU A 161 -33.93 40.73 -2.33
CA LEU A 161 -32.68 40.32 -1.68
C LEU A 161 -32.17 38.98 -2.23
N VAL A 162 -33.05 38.04 -2.58
CA VAL A 162 -32.68 36.78 -3.26
C VAL A 162 -32.09 37.06 -4.64
N GLY A 163 -32.73 37.90 -5.45
CA GLY A 163 -32.23 38.26 -6.78
C GLY A 163 -30.84 38.93 -6.72
N PHE A 164 -30.68 39.87 -5.79
CA PHE A 164 -29.38 40.51 -5.55
C PHE A 164 -28.32 39.48 -5.13
N LEU A 165 -28.65 38.59 -4.20
CA LEU A 165 -27.75 37.56 -3.70
C LEU A 165 -27.26 36.63 -4.83
N ALA A 166 -28.16 36.21 -5.71
CA ALA A 166 -27.81 35.33 -6.83
C ALA A 166 -26.77 35.97 -7.77
N VAL A 167 -26.97 37.25 -8.13
CA VAL A 167 -26.01 37.99 -8.96
C VAL A 167 -24.70 38.21 -8.22
N TYR A 168 -24.77 38.64 -6.96
CA TYR A 168 -23.61 38.91 -6.12
C TYR A 168 -22.74 37.65 -5.95
N ALA A 169 -23.36 36.52 -5.60
CA ALA A 169 -22.69 35.25 -5.44
C ALA A 169 -22.06 34.75 -6.75
N LEU A 170 -22.78 34.85 -7.88
CA LEU A 170 -22.25 34.46 -9.20
C LEU A 170 -20.98 35.25 -9.57
N VAL A 171 -21.02 36.58 -9.44
CA VAL A 171 -19.88 37.45 -9.73
C VAL A 171 -18.70 37.10 -8.82
N GLY A 172 -18.95 36.95 -7.52
CA GLY A 172 -17.94 36.58 -6.54
C GLY A 172 -17.25 35.26 -6.86
N THR A 173 -18.03 34.22 -7.16
CA THR A 173 -17.51 32.89 -7.51
C THR A 173 -16.68 32.92 -8.78
N VAL A 174 -17.13 33.60 -9.84
CA VAL A 174 -16.38 33.72 -11.10
C VAL A 174 -15.04 34.43 -10.86
N VAL A 175 -15.06 35.57 -10.18
CA VAL A 175 -13.82 36.32 -9.88
C VAL A 175 -12.86 35.49 -9.03
N ALA A 176 -13.37 34.83 -7.98
CA ALA A 176 -12.58 33.98 -7.12
C ALA A 176 -11.87 32.84 -7.88
N LEU A 177 -12.60 32.10 -8.71
CA LEU A 177 -12.07 30.92 -9.40
C LEU A 177 -11.03 31.30 -10.48
N TYR A 178 -11.34 32.28 -11.32
CA TYR A 178 -10.50 32.60 -12.48
C TYR A 178 -9.31 33.50 -12.11
N VAL A 179 -9.50 34.50 -11.26
CA VAL A 179 -8.44 35.47 -10.94
C VAL A 179 -7.48 34.91 -9.89
N PHE A 180 -8.00 34.20 -8.89
CA PHE A 180 -7.20 33.74 -7.75
C PHE A 180 -6.96 32.23 -7.75
N GLY A 181 -7.96 31.43 -8.11
CA GLY A 181 -7.88 29.97 -8.08
C GLY A 181 -6.82 29.38 -9.01
N ALA A 182 -6.91 29.61 -10.33
CA ALA A 182 -6.02 28.98 -11.30
C ALA A 182 -4.51 29.20 -11.01
N PRO A 183 -4.03 30.42 -10.65
CA PRO A 183 -2.64 30.62 -10.25
C PRO A 183 -2.23 29.86 -8.98
N LEU A 184 -3.12 29.75 -7.99
CA LEU A 184 -2.87 29.05 -6.72
C LEU A 184 -2.72 27.54 -6.93
N ILE A 185 -3.50 26.92 -7.82
CA ILE A 185 -3.32 25.48 -8.17
C ILE A 185 -1.91 25.25 -8.67
N ARG A 186 -1.48 26.05 -9.65
CA ARG A 186 -0.17 25.88 -10.28
C ARG A 186 0.96 26.02 -9.25
N LEU A 187 0.88 27.01 -8.36
CA LEU A 187 1.89 27.21 -7.33
C LEU A 187 1.92 26.06 -6.30
N ASN A 188 0.76 25.55 -5.89
CA ASN A 188 0.65 24.39 -4.99
C ASN A 188 1.24 23.12 -5.62
N PHE A 189 0.97 22.87 -6.90
CA PHE A 189 1.57 21.74 -7.62
C PHE A 189 3.11 21.80 -7.59
N TRP A 190 3.68 22.96 -7.92
CA TRP A 190 5.13 23.15 -7.87
C TRP A 190 5.70 23.12 -6.45
N GLN A 191 4.91 23.47 -5.44
CA GLN A 191 5.32 23.35 -4.04
C GLN A 191 5.56 21.88 -3.68
N LEU A 192 4.56 21.04 -3.93
CA LEU A 192 4.62 19.60 -3.64
C LEU A 192 5.79 18.92 -4.36
N ARG A 193 6.04 19.28 -5.63
CA ARG A 193 7.16 18.72 -6.40
C ARG A 193 8.51 19.09 -5.79
N ARG A 194 8.72 20.38 -5.47
CA ARG A 194 9.99 20.86 -4.89
C ARG A 194 10.25 20.30 -3.49
N GLU A 195 9.21 20.15 -2.68
CA GLU A 195 9.31 19.50 -1.36
C GLU A 195 9.68 18.02 -1.48
N ALA A 196 9.16 17.32 -2.48
CA ALA A 196 9.55 15.95 -2.78
C ALA A 196 11.03 15.87 -3.20
N ASP A 197 11.48 16.75 -4.10
CA ASP A 197 12.89 16.79 -4.55
C ASP A 197 13.86 17.09 -3.38
N PHE A 198 13.45 17.95 -2.44
CA PHE A 198 14.22 18.24 -1.22
C PHE A 198 14.27 17.04 -0.27
N ARG A 199 13.13 16.41 0.03
CA ARG A 199 13.06 15.20 0.88
C ARG A 199 13.88 14.04 0.30
N PHE A 200 13.83 13.84 -1.01
CA PHE A 200 14.65 12.84 -1.70
C PHE A 200 16.15 13.11 -1.51
N GLY A 201 16.56 14.39 -1.53
CA GLY A 201 17.95 14.77 -1.23
C GLY A 201 18.38 14.36 0.18
N LEU A 202 17.53 14.58 1.18
CA LEU A 202 17.81 14.19 2.57
C LEU A 202 17.83 12.66 2.75
N MET A 203 16.93 11.94 2.09
CA MET A 203 16.89 10.48 2.13
C MET A 203 18.15 9.87 1.52
N ARG A 204 18.61 10.36 0.36
CA ARG A 204 19.88 9.95 -0.25
C ARG A 204 21.08 10.21 0.67
N LEU A 205 21.12 11.36 1.35
CA LEU A 205 22.17 11.66 2.32
C LEU A 205 22.20 10.64 3.47
N ARG A 206 21.02 10.31 4.03
CA ARG A 206 20.90 9.32 5.11
C ARG A 206 21.35 7.93 4.67
N GLU A 207 20.96 7.49 3.47
CA GLU A 207 21.31 6.17 2.94
C GLU A 207 22.82 6.01 2.66
N ASN A 208 23.53 7.12 2.45
CA ASN A 208 24.96 7.12 2.15
C ASN A 208 25.79 7.80 3.25
N ALA A 209 25.24 7.91 4.47
CA ALA A 209 25.82 8.72 5.54
C ALA A 209 27.25 8.28 5.91
N GLU A 210 27.50 6.98 5.95
CA GLU A 210 28.83 6.42 6.26
C GLU A 210 29.85 6.77 5.17
N SER A 211 29.52 6.56 3.90
CA SER A 211 30.40 6.94 2.79
C SER A 211 30.67 8.45 2.77
N ILE A 212 29.63 9.27 2.96
CA ILE A 212 29.79 10.73 3.03
C ILE A 212 30.71 11.13 4.18
N ALA A 213 30.57 10.51 5.36
CA ALA A 213 31.43 10.75 6.52
C ALA A 213 32.88 10.30 6.27
N PHE A 214 33.09 9.15 5.64
CA PHE A 214 34.43 8.70 5.23
C PHE A 214 35.10 9.68 4.26
N TYR A 215 34.35 10.22 3.29
CA TYR A 215 34.84 11.22 2.35
C TYR A 215 34.91 12.63 2.95
N ARG A 216 34.31 12.88 4.12
CA ARG A 216 34.13 14.22 4.71
C ARG A 216 33.45 15.19 3.73
N GLY A 217 32.39 14.69 3.07
CA GLY A 217 31.69 15.36 1.97
C GLY A 217 30.55 16.31 2.39
N GLU A 218 30.42 16.63 3.68
CA GLU A 218 29.24 17.30 4.24
C GLU A 218 29.00 18.69 3.65
N ALA A 219 30.06 19.45 3.34
CA ALA A 219 29.94 20.78 2.75
C ALA A 219 29.32 20.75 1.34
N GLN A 220 29.69 19.75 0.53
CA GLN A 220 29.16 19.57 -0.82
C GLN A 220 27.69 19.15 -0.78
N GLU A 221 27.35 18.23 0.13
CA GLU A 221 25.96 17.80 0.34
C GLU A 221 25.10 18.96 0.87
N ARG A 222 25.62 19.78 1.79
CA ARG A 222 24.95 20.97 2.30
C ARG A 222 24.58 21.95 1.19
N ALA A 223 25.52 22.25 0.29
CA ALA A 223 25.29 23.17 -0.84
C ALA A 223 24.17 22.68 -1.78
N GLN A 224 24.13 21.38 -2.08
CA GLN A 224 23.06 20.79 -2.90
C GLN A 224 21.70 20.85 -2.20
N LEU A 225 21.65 20.54 -0.91
CA LEU A 225 20.43 20.62 -0.11
C LEU A 225 19.91 22.06 -0.01
N ASP A 226 20.80 23.05 0.15
CA ASP A 226 20.43 24.47 0.18
C ASP A 226 19.81 24.93 -1.13
N HIS A 227 20.39 24.54 -2.28
CA HIS A 227 19.82 24.89 -3.57
C HIS A 227 18.37 24.36 -3.73
N ARG A 228 18.13 23.11 -3.31
CA ARG A 228 16.79 22.50 -3.35
C ARG A 228 15.83 23.18 -2.37
N PHE A 229 16.28 23.46 -1.15
CA PHE A 229 15.48 24.15 -0.15
C PHE A 229 15.12 25.58 -0.60
N GLN A 230 16.04 26.31 -1.21
CA GLN A 230 15.78 27.66 -1.70
C GLN A 230 14.68 27.67 -2.78
N ALA A 231 14.62 26.64 -3.64
CA ALA A 231 13.55 26.50 -4.62
C ALA A 231 12.17 26.30 -3.96
N VAL A 232 12.12 25.51 -2.87
CA VAL A 232 10.92 25.32 -2.03
C VAL A 232 10.50 26.65 -1.39
N PHE A 233 11.45 27.32 -0.72
CA PHE A 233 11.23 28.59 -0.03
C PHE A 233 10.69 29.67 -0.97
N ASN A 234 11.33 29.88 -2.12
CA ASN A 234 10.93 30.87 -3.11
C ASN A 234 9.56 30.57 -3.74
N ASN A 235 9.16 29.30 -3.81
CA ASN A 235 7.83 28.93 -4.27
C ASN A 235 6.76 29.29 -3.24
N TYR A 236 7.00 28.91 -1.98
CA TYR A 236 6.09 29.15 -0.89
C TYR A 236 5.89 30.64 -0.63
N ALA A 237 6.96 31.45 -0.76
CA ALA A 237 6.86 32.91 -0.69
C ALA A 237 5.92 33.51 -1.76
N ARG A 238 5.90 32.93 -2.98
CA ARG A 238 4.94 33.33 -4.04
C ARG A 238 3.51 32.88 -3.70
N LEU A 239 3.35 31.70 -3.11
CA LEU A 239 2.08 31.17 -2.65
C LEU A 239 1.46 32.09 -1.57
N ILE A 240 2.25 32.48 -0.55
CA ILE A 240 1.82 33.41 0.51
C ILE A 240 1.28 34.72 -0.09
N LYS A 241 2.00 35.32 -1.05
CA LYS A 241 1.58 36.58 -1.68
C LYS A 241 0.23 36.45 -2.39
N ARG A 242 -0.01 35.32 -3.09
CA ARG A 242 -1.29 35.06 -3.77
C ARG A 242 -2.41 34.72 -2.79
N GLN A 243 -2.12 33.95 -1.75
CA GLN A 243 -3.08 33.64 -0.69
C GLN A 243 -3.54 34.89 0.04
N ARG A 244 -2.63 35.83 0.32
CA ARG A 244 -2.98 37.14 0.91
C ARG A 244 -4.01 37.88 0.05
N SER A 245 -3.82 37.90 -1.27
CA SER A 245 -4.76 38.55 -2.19
C SER A 245 -6.12 37.86 -2.23
N LEU A 246 -6.16 36.53 -2.22
CA LEU A 246 -7.42 35.77 -2.12
C LEU A 246 -8.14 36.03 -0.79
N ASN A 247 -7.41 35.99 0.32
CA ASN A 247 -7.97 36.26 1.65
C ASN A 247 -8.54 37.69 1.73
N LEU A 248 -7.86 38.68 1.16
CA LEU A 248 -8.37 40.06 1.10
C LEU A 248 -9.70 40.13 0.33
N PHE A 249 -9.76 39.48 -0.83
CA PHE A 249 -10.99 39.40 -1.63
C PHE A 249 -12.11 38.70 -0.86
N GLN A 250 -11.87 37.50 -0.32
CA GLN A 250 -12.86 36.73 0.44
C GLN A 250 -13.40 37.51 1.63
N ARG A 251 -12.52 38.17 2.41
CA ARG A 251 -12.93 38.96 3.58
C ARG A 251 -13.75 40.19 3.18
N ALA A 252 -13.34 40.91 2.14
CA ALA A 252 -14.12 42.04 1.63
C ALA A 252 -15.50 41.58 1.12
N PHE A 253 -15.52 40.49 0.35
CA PHE A 253 -16.73 39.91 -0.23
C PHE A 253 -17.69 39.37 0.84
N SER A 254 -17.18 38.74 1.89
CA SER A 254 -18.00 38.25 3.01
C SER A 254 -18.50 39.37 3.91
N GLN A 255 -17.72 40.43 4.14
CA GLN A 255 -18.11 41.48 5.09
C GLN A 255 -19.30 42.32 4.59
N LEU A 256 -19.46 42.43 3.27
CA LEU A 256 -20.59 43.14 2.65
C LEU A 256 -21.95 42.49 2.97
N THR A 257 -22.00 41.22 3.40
CA THR A 257 -23.25 40.55 3.80
C THR A 257 -23.91 41.17 5.02
N VAL A 258 -23.18 41.90 5.86
CA VAL A 258 -23.75 42.58 7.03
C VAL A 258 -24.46 43.86 6.62
N VAL A 259 -23.91 44.57 5.63
CA VAL A 259 -24.34 45.92 5.25
C VAL A 259 -25.45 45.87 4.21
N ILE A 260 -25.31 45.04 3.18
CA ILE A 260 -26.21 45.03 2.01
C ILE A 260 -27.68 44.71 2.39
N PRO A 261 -27.99 43.63 3.14
CA PRO A 261 -29.37 43.35 3.54
C PRO A 261 -29.98 44.48 4.35
N SER A 262 -29.20 45.07 5.25
CA SER A 262 -29.62 46.18 6.11
C SER A 262 -30.01 47.41 5.28
N ILE A 263 -29.24 47.76 4.24
CA ILE A 263 -29.55 48.88 3.33
C ILE A 263 -30.80 48.59 2.50
N ILE A 264 -30.91 47.38 1.92
CA ILE A 264 -32.03 47.01 1.05
C ILE A 264 -33.35 46.97 1.82
N LEU A 265 -33.31 46.54 3.09
CA LEU A 265 -34.49 46.41 3.95
C LEU A 265 -34.74 47.65 4.82
N ALA A 266 -33.86 48.66 4.78
CA ALA A 266 -33.93 49.83 5.66
C ALA A 266 -35.28 50.54 5.56
N ASP A 267 -35.74 50.80 4.33
CA ASP A 267 -37.00 51.51 4.08
C ASP A 267 -38.19 50.79 4.71
N ALA A 268 -38.31 49.47 4.51
CA ALA A 268 -39.39 48.65 5.06
C ALA A 268 -39.37 48.57 6.61
N VAL A 269 -38.19 48.66 7.23
CA VAL A 269 -38.08 48.68 8.70
C VAL A 269 -38.42 50.07 9.24
N LEU A 270 -37.95 51.13 8.59
CA LEU A 270 -38.17 52.52 9.00
C LEU A 270 -39.62 52.98 8.76
N SER A 271 -40.31 52.43 7.75
CA SER A 271 -41.74 52.66 7.49
C SER A 271 -42.66 51.94 8.48
N GLY A 272 -42.13 50.96 9.22
CA GLY A 272 -42.89 50.10 10.14
C GLY A 272 -43.54 48.88 9.47
N ASP A 273 -43.35 48.66 8.17
CA ASP A 273 -43.88 47.50 7.44
C ASP A 273 -43.18 46.18 7.83
N MET A 274 -42.00 46.27 8.45
CA MET A 274 -41.19 45.14 8.86
C MET A 274 -40.60 45.35 10.26
N GLU A 275 -40.75 44.34 11.13
CA GLU A 275 -40.05 44.34 12.42
C GLU A 275 -38.53 44.21 12.24
N VAL A 276 -37.76 44.86 13.11
CA VAL A 276 -36.29 44.81 13.12
C VAL A 276 -35.75 43.38 13.18
N GLY A 277 -36.42 42.49 13.93
CA GLY A 277 -36.03 41.07 14.01
C GLY A 277 -36.12 40.33 12.67
N ARG A 278 -37.11 40.64 11.82
CA ARG A 278 -37.23 40.04 10.47
C ARG A 278 -36.11 40.48 9.54
N ALA A 279 -35.67 41.73 9.65
CA ALA A 279 -34.53 42.23 8.88
C ALA A 279 -33.21 41.53 9.29
N ILE A 280 -33.01 41.29 10.60
CA ILE A 280 -31.86 40.53 11.11
C ILE A 280 -31.90 39.08 10.63
N GLN A 281 -33.07 38.43 10.64
CA GLN A 281 -33.26 37.08 10.10
C GLN A 281 -32.89 37.02 8.60
N ALA A 282 -33.31 38.01 7.80
CA ALA A 282 -32.96 38.09 6.39
C ALA A 282 -31.44 38.25 6.18
N GLY A 283 -30.77 39.06 7.01
CA GLY A 283 -29.31 39.19 6.99
C GLY A 283 -28.59 37.88 7.31
N GLY A 284 -29.07 37.14 8.32
CA GLY A 284 -28.55 35.81 8.66
C GLY A 284 -28.74 34.78 7.53
N ALA A 285 -29.94 34.72 6.95
CA ALA A 285 -30.24 33.84 5.82
C ALA A 285 -29.41 34.20 4.57
N PHE A 286 -29.22 35.49 4.29
CA PHE A 286 -28.35 35.97 3.20
C PHE A 286 -26.90 35.51 3.37
N ALA A 287 -26.34 35.66 4.58
CA ALA A 287 -24.98 35.22 4.87
C ALA A 287 -24.81 33.69 4.74
N ALA A 288 -25.79 32.91 5.23
CA ALA A 288 -25.77 31.45 5.14
C ALA A 288 -25.82 30.95 3.69
N VAL A 289 -26.68 31.53 2.85
CA VAL A 289 -26.74 31.20 1.42
C VAL A 289 -25.44 31.59 0.71
N LEU A 290 -24.87 32.77 0.99
CA LEU A 290 -23.60 33.17 0.38
C LEU A 290 -22.46 32.22 0.76
N ALA A 291 -22.38 31.79 2.02
CA ALA A 291 -21.39 30.82 2.48
C ALA A 291 -21.54 29.47 1.77
N ALA A 292 -22.78 28.99 1.59
CA ALA A 292 -23.07 27.76 0.85
C ALA A 292 -22.60 27.84 -0.62
N VAL A 293 -22.78 28.98 -1.30
CA VAL A 293 -22.31 29.18 -2.68
C VAL A 293 -20.79 29.37 -2.75
N SER A 294 -20.19 29.99 -1.73
CA SER A 294 -18.74 30.23 -1.66
C SER A 294 -17.92 28.98 -1.32
N LEU A 295 -18.60 27.86 -1.03
CA LEU A 295 -17.99 26.62 -0.58
C LEU A 295 -16.77 26.17 -1.39
N ILE A 296 -16.90 26.17 -2.72
CA ILE A 296 -15.85 25.68 -3.64
C ILE A 296 -14.62 26.57 -3.54
N VAL A 297 -14.83 27.88 -3.43
CA VAL A 297 -13.75 28.87 -3.32
C VAL A 297 -13.02 28.70 -1.99
N ASP A 298 -13.77 28.55 -0.90
CA ASP A 298 -13.21 28.42 0.46
C ASP A 298 -12.43 27.12 0.65
N ASN A 299 -12.81 26.07 -0.08
CA ASN A 299 -12.17 24.76 0.01
C ASN A 299 -11.23 24.43 -1.16
N PHE A 300 -10.94 25.42 -2.01
CA PHE A 300 -10.26 25.22 -3.27
C PHE A 300 -8.89 24.54 -3.12
N GLU A 301 -8.08 24.99 -2.17
CA GLU A 301 -6.75 24.42 -1.90
C GLU A 301 -6.85 22.94 -1.46
N SER A 302 -7.80 22.64 -0.57
CA SER A 302 -8.03 21.28 -0.10
C SER A 302 -8.54 20.39 -1.23
N LEU A 303 -9.39 20.91 -2.14
CA LEU A 303 -9.92 20.17 -3.27
C LEU A 303 -8.80 19.85 -4.28
N SER A 304 -7.95 20.82 -4.58
CA SER A 304 -6.80 20.62 -5.47
C SER A 304 -5.84 19.55 -4.93
N ARG A 305 -5.48 19.61 -3.63
CA ARG A 305 -4.64 18.60 -2.98
C ARG A 305 -5.28 17.21 -2.99
N PHE A 306 -6.60 17.14 -2.80
CA PHE A 306 -7.34 15.89 -2.81
C PHE A 306 -7.40 15.24 -4.20
N VAL A 307 -7.66 16.00 -5.28
CA VAL A 307 -7.65 15.47 -6.65
C VAL A 307 -6.30 14.88 -7.04
N ALA A 308 -5.19 15.56 -6.66
CA ALA A 308 -3.85 15.03 -6.88
C ALA A 308 -3.60 13.71 -6.13
N GLY A 309 -4.12 13.58 -4.90
CA GLY A 309 -4.06 12.33 -4.12
C GLY A 309 -4.87 11.19 -4.74
N ILE A 310 -6.05 11.47 -5.30
CA ILE A 310 -6.85 10.46 -6.03
C ILE A 310 -6.06 9.87 -7.19
N GLY A 311 -5.40 10.71 -8.00
CA GLY A 311 -4.62 10.25 -9.14
C GLY A 311 -3.55 9.22 -8.73
N ARG A 312 -2.79 9.52 -7.65
CA ARG A 312 -1.75 8.60 -7.14
C ARG A 312 -2.32 7.26 -6.65
N LEU A 313 -3.45 7.30 -5.96
CA LEU A 313 -4.11 6.08 -5.47
C LEU A 313 -4.75 5.27 -6.58
N ASP A 314 -5.32 5.91 -7.61
CA ASP A 314 -5.92 5.21 -8.74
C ASP A 314 -4.84 4.47 -9.55
N THR A 315 -3.68 5.10 -9.80
CA THR A 315 -2.52 4.41 -10.41
C THR A 315 -2.07 3.19 -9.61
N LEU A 316 -1.93 3.33 -8.28
CA LEU A 316 -1.58 2.18 -7.42
C LEU A 316 -2.68 1.12 -7.42
N GLY A 317 -3.94 1.53 -7.36
CA GLY A 317 -5.10 0.65 -7.39
C GLY A 317 -5.20 -0.15 -8.69
N GLN A 318 -4.90 0.44 -9.84
CA GLN A 318 -4.87 -0.27 -11.12
C GLN A 318 -3.78 -1.35 -11.13
N ALA A 319 -2.59 -1.04 -10.61
CA ALA A 319 -1.50 -2.00 -10.59
C ALA A 319 -1.70 -3.13 -9.55
N LEU A 320 -2.33 -2.84 -8.41
CA LEU A 320 -2.55 -3.82 -7.34
C LEU A 320 -3.88 -4.57 -7.42
N LEU A 321 -4.91 -3.97 -8.00
CA LEU A 321 -6.28 -4.46 -7.95
C LEU A 321 -6.92 -4.59 -9.34
N GLY A 322 -6.19 -4.27 -10.41
CA GLY A 322 -6.62 -4.54 -11.78
C GLY A 322 -6.89 -6.03 -11.98
N GLU A 323 -7.87 -6.36 -12.82
CA GLU A 323 -8.31 -7.71 -13.14
C GLU A 323 -7.23 -8.48 -13.93
N THR A 324 -6.15 -8.88 -13.26
CA THR A 324 -5.33 -10.01 -13.67
C THR A 324 -5.66 -11.17 -12.75
N GLY A 325 -6.55 -12.03 -13.23
CA GLY A 325 -6.79 -13.37 -12.71
C GLY A 325 -7.42 -13.42 -11.32
N ARG A 326 -8.58 -14.06 -11.22
CA ARG A 326 -8.97 -14.73 -9.97
C ARG A 326 -7.94 -15.84 -9.69
N GLU A 327 -6.83 -15.50 -9.08
CA GLU A 327 -6.23 -16.38 -8.11
C GLU A 327 -6.71 -15.85 -6.76
N GLU A 328 -7.80 -16.45 -6.26
CA GLU A 328 -8.01 -16.45 -4.82
C GLU A 328 -6.67 -16.77 -4.18
N PRO A 329 -6.26 -16.11 -3.07
CA PRO A 329 -5.06 -16.53 -2.37
C PRO A 329 -5.24 -18.01 -2.04
N GLN A 330 -4.57 -18.87 -2.81
CA GLN A 330 -4.49 -20.28 -2.53
C GLN A 330 -3.71 -20.33 -1.22
N GLU A 331 -4.45 -20.44 -0.12
CA GLU A 331 -3.90 -20.89 1.15
C GLU A 331 -3.10 -22.15 0.78
N PRO A 332 -1.76 -22.16 0.94
CA PRO A 332 -0.91 -23.21 0.37
C PRO A 332 -1.55 -24.55 0.73
N GLU A 333 -1.69 -25.44 -0.24
CA GLU A 333 -2.49 -26.66 -0.06
C GLU A 333 -2.00 -27.45 1.17
N ALA A 334 -0.71 -27.33 1.49
CA ALA A 334 -0.07 -27.78 2.71
C ALA A 334 -0.62 -27.15 4.02
N ALA A 335 -0.88 -25.84 4.07
CA ALA A 335 -1.50 -25.16 5.21
C ALA A 335 -2.99 -25.53 5.36
N SER A 336 -3.72 -25.62 4.24
CA SER A 336 -5.11 -26.12 4.22
C SER A 336 -5.19 -27.59 4.66
N ALA A 337 -4.27 -28.43 4.17
CA ALA A 337 -4.12 -29.83 4.53
C ALA A 337 -3.71 -30.01 5.99
N ALA A 338 -2.74 -29.22 6.50
CA ALA A 338 -2.33 -29.22 7.89
C ALA A 338 -3.48 -28.79 8.80
N ARG A 339 -4.29 -27.81 8.40
CA ARG A 339 -5.48 -27.37 9.14
C ARG A 339 -6.59 -28.43 9.11
N LYS A 340 -6.83 -29.08 7.96
CA LYS A 340 -7.75 -30.22 7.82
C LYS A 340 -7.29 -31.43 8.64
N LEU A 341 -5.99 -31.71 8.67
CA LEU A 341 -5.37 -32.79 9.45
C LEU A 341 -5.44 -32.50 10.96
N ARG A 342 -5.11 -31.28 11.40
CA ARG A 342 -5.27 -30.83 12.79
C ARG A 342 -6.74 -30.87 13.22
N ARG A 343 -7.67 -30.50 12.34
CA ARG A 343 -9.13 -30.61 12.59
C ARG A 343 -9.58 -32.07 12.67
N ARG A 344 -9.07 -32.97 11.81
CA ARG A 344 -9.31 -34.42 11.88
C ARG A 344 -8.75 -35.03 13.16
N GLN A 345 -7.49 -34.76 13.51
CA GLN A 345 -6.86 -35.25 14.74
C GLN A 345 -7.56 -34.72 16.00
N ARG A 346 -8.04 -33.47 15.99
CA ARG A 346 -8.84 -32.91 17.08
C ARG A 346 -10.21 -33.60 17.19
N LEU A 347 -10.87 -33.87 16.06
CA LEU A 347 -12.15 -34.60 16.01
C LEU A 347 -11.98 -36.09 16.39
N GLU A 348 -10.87 -36.72 16.03
CA GLU A 348 -10.54 -38.09 16.42
C GLU A 348 -10.20 -38.20 17.90
N ARG A 349 -9.47 -37.22 18.47
CA ARG A 349 -9.27 -37.12 19.93
C ARG A 349 -10.58 -36.90 20.69
N LEU A 350 -11.52 -36.16 20.10
CA LEU A 350 -12.87 -35.97 20.66
C LEU A 350 -13.75 -37.22 20.51
N ARG A 351 -13.63 -37.96 19.39
CA ARG A 351 -14.32 -39.24 19.17
C ARG A 351 -13.73 -40.40 19.98
N ALA A 352 -12.44 -40.40 20.25
CA ALA A 352 -11.79 -41.36 21.16
C ALA A 352 -12.20 -41.12 22.63
N ARG A 353 -12.55 -39.89 22.99
CA ARG A 353 -13.16 -39.56 24.29
C ARG A 353 -14.66 -39.87 24.36
N ALA A 354 -15.34 -39.96 23.23
CA ALA A 354 -16.76 -40.27 23.11
C ALA A 354 -16.95 -41.64 22.44
N GLY A 355 -16.59 -42.71 23.14
CA GLY A 355 -16.83 -44.07 22.65
C GLY A 355 -18.32 -44.33 22.43
N GLY A 356 -18.69 -44.85 21.25
CA GLY A 356 -20.00 -45.48 21.05
C GLY A 356 -20.57 -45.46 19.63
N LYS A 357 -20.26 -46.51 18.87
CA LYS A 357 -21.04 -47.19 17.80
C LYS A 357 -21.82 -46.35 16.76
N GLY A 358 -21.51 -46.56 15.48
CA GLY A 358 -22.44 -46.30 14.37
C GLY A 358 -21.86 -46.64 12.99
N LYS A 359 -22.29 -47.77 12.41
CA LYS A 359 -22.01 -48.18 11.02
C LYS A 359 -22.73 -47.23 10.05
N VAL A 360 -22.05 -46.74 9.01
CA VAL A 360 -22.70 -46.17 7.81
C VAL A 360 -22.00 -46.65 6.54
N LYS A 361 -22.83 -47.19 5.63
CA LYS A 361 -22.52 -47.74 4.29
C LYS A 361 -21.87 -46.69 3.37
N ARG A 362 -20.91 -47.15 2.56
CA ARG A 362 -20.28 -46.39 1.46
C ARG A 362 -20.91 -46.84 0.14
N ALA A 363 -21.42 -45.89 -0.64
CA ALA A 363 -21.89 -46.08 -2.01
C ALA A 363 -20.78 -45.72 -3.01
N GLN A 364 -20.64 -46.51 -4.06
CA GLN A 364 -19.71 -46.34 -5.19
C GLN A 364 -20.17 -45.18 -6.11
N PRO A 365 -19.24 -44.44 -6.73
CA PRO A 365 -19.50 -43.71 -7.97
C PRO A 365 -19.02 -44.49 -9.20
N LYS A 366 -19.76 -44.27 -10.30
CA LYS A 366 -19.69 -44.91 -11.60
C LYS A 366 -18.46 -44.52 -12.42
N THR A 367 -18.05 -45.47 -13.25
CA THR A 367 -17.08 -45.40 -14.35
C THR A 367 -17.72 -44.76 -15.58
N GLU A 368 -17.07 -43.75 -16.17
CA GLU A 368 -17.32 -43.31 -17.55
C GLU A 368 -15.97 -43.11 -18.28
N THR A 369 -15.92 -43.66 -19.48
CA THR A 369 -14.78 -43.79 -20.39
C THR A 369 -14.57 -42.53 -21.23
N PRO A 370 -13.34 -42.11 -21.56
CA PRO A 370 -13.08 -41.23 -22.69
C PRO A 370 -12.57 -42.01 -23.91
N ALA A 371 -13.13 -41.66 -25.06
CA ALA A 371 -12.79 -42.16 -26.39
C ALA A 371 -11.44 -41.62 -26.88
N GLN A 372 -10.71 -42.49 -27.58
CA GLN A 372 -9.49 -42.19 -28.33
C GLN A 372 -9.81 -41.45 -29.63
N GLY A 373 -9.03 -40.42 -29.95
CA GLY A 373 -8.95 -39.77 -31.25
C GLY A 373 -7.51 -39.72 -31.72
N THR A 374 -7.25 -40.34 -32.87
CA THR A 374 -5.97 -40.52 -33.55
C THR A 374 -5.66 -39.39 -34.55
N GLY A 375 -4.38 -39.17 -34.85
CA GLY A 375 -3.89 -38.35 -35.97
C GLY A 375 -2.52 -37.73 -35.67
N ALA A 376 -1.40 -38.43 -35.91
CA ALA A 376 -0.65 -38.53 -37.18
C ALA A 376 0.35 -37.38 -37.39
N ALA A 377 1.62 -37.77 -37.51
CA ALA A 377 2.83 -36.96 -37.63
C ALA A 377 3.12 -36.48 -39.06
N GLY A 378 3.98 -35.47 -39.19
CA GLY A 378 4.69 -35.09 -40.41
C GLY A 378 5.95 -34.27 -40.09
N PRO A 379 7.15 -34.59 -40.62
CA PRO A 379 8.43 -34.03 -40.18
C PRO A 379 8.95 -32.89 -41.07
N ALA A 380 9.72 -31.95 -40.52
CA ALA A 380 10.54 -31.02 -41.30
C ALA A 380 11.77 -30.49 -40.53
N THR A 381 12.93 -31.06 -40.89
CA THR A 381 14.27 -30.47 -41.12
C THR A 381 14.81 -29.28 -40.31
N ALA A 382 16.03 -29.48 -39.82
CA ALA A 382 16.94 -28.54 -39.18
C ALA A 382 17.48 -27.42 -40.10
N GLY A 383 17.69 -26.24 -39.51
CA GLY A 383 18.45 -25.13 -40.07
C GLY A 383 18.90 -24.19 -38.93
N THR A 384 20.20 -24.02 -38.79
CA THR A 384 20.85 -23.16 -37.80
C THR A 384 20.81 -21.71 -38.27
N GLU A 385 19.94 -20.89 -37.70
CA GLU A 385 19.92 -19.43 -37.90
C GLU A 385 20.05 -18.71 -36.55
N ALA A 386 20.92 -17.69 -36.51
CA ALA A 386 21.09 -16.83 -35.36
C ALA A 386 19.76 -16.10 -35.05
N SER A 387 19.19 -16.35 -33.88
CA SER A 387 17.86 -15.87 -33.50
C SER A 387 17.80 -14.35 -33.38
N ALA A 388 16.84 -13.75 -34.10
CA ALA A 388 16.33 -12.40 -33.87
C ALA A 388 15.80 -12.26 -32.42
N PRO A 389 15.74 -11.05 -31.84
CA PRO A 389 15.15 -10.86 -30.52
C PRO A 389 13.67 -11.28 -30.53
N PRO A 390 13.18 -11.92 -29.45
CA PRO A 390 11.84 -12.50 -29.43
C PRO A 390 10.73 -11.44 -29.31
N ASP A 391 9.51 -11.86 -29.64
CA ASP A 391 8.30 -11.06 -29.53
C ASP A 391 8.08 -10.62 -28.06
N PRO A 392 7.54 -9.41 -27.77
CA PRO A 392 7.43 -8.86 -26.41
C PRO A 392 6.51 -9.61 -25.41
N GLY A 393 6.17 -10.88 -25.65
CA GLY A 393 5.25 -11.69 -24.86
C GLY A 393 5.79 -13.05 -24.41
N THR A 394 7.06 -13.37 -24.65
CA THR A 394 7.65 -14.61 -24.13
C THR A 394 8.07 -14.43 -22.68
N GLU A 395 7.47 -15.23 -21.80
CA GLU A 395 7.83 -15.33 -20.39
C GLU A 395 8.41 -16.71 -20.09
N ILE A 396 9.34 -16.75 -19.13
CA ILE A 396 9.84 -18.01 -18.55
C ILE A 396 8.70 -18.64 -17.76
N GLU A 397 8.32 -19.87 -18.14
CA GLU A 397 7.30 -20.64 -17.45
C GLU A 397 7.89 -21.40 -16.27
N ALA A 398 7.23 -21.35 -15.12
CA ALA A 398 7.52 -22.21 -13.99
C ALA A 398 6.49 -23.35 -13.95
N ARG A 399 6.95 -24.60 -13.98
CA ARG A 399 6.09 -25.78 -13.88
C ARG A 399 6.45 -26.59 -12.64
N GLU A 400 5.43 -27.03 -11.91
CA GLU A 400 5.66 -27.95 -10.80
C GLU A 400 5.97 -29.35 -11.33
N GLY A 401 7.04 -29.95 -10.81
CA GLY A 401 7.48 -31.31 -11.15
C GLY A 401 8.18 -31.98 -9.97
N ASP A 402 8.37 -33.29 -10.04
CA ASP A 402 8.96 -34.07 -8.93
C ASP A 402 10.48 -33.82 -8.74
N ARG A 403 11.13 -33.30 -9.79
CA ARG A 403 12.57 -33.04 -9.89
C ARG A 403 12.85 -31.64 -10.43
N PHE A 404 14.08 -31.18 -10.22
CA PHE A 404 14.53 -29.91 -10.78
C PHE A 404 15.04 -30.12 -12.21
N ALA A 405 14.47 -29.37 -13.16
CA ALA A 405 14.93 -29.38 -14.54
C ALA A 405 14.76 -28.00 -15.18
N ILE A 406 15.61 -27.70 -16.15
CA ILE A 406 15.55 -26.52 -17.00
C ILE A 406 15.45 -27.03 -18.43
N GLU A 407 14.49 -26.51 -19.20
CA GLU A 407 14.25 -26.88 -20.60
C GLU A 407 14.30 -25.63 -21.48
N GLY A 408 15.33 -25.54 -22.32
CA GLY A 408 15.46 -24.50 -23.36
C GLY A 408 15.49 -23.06 -22.84
N LEU A 409 16.06 -22.82 -21.64
CA LEU A 409 16.01 -21.52 -20.99
C LEU A 409 16.92 -20.51 -21.70
N THR A 410 16.31 -19.46 -22.26
CA THR A 410 16.99 -18.29 -22.82
C THR A 410 16.69 -17.08 -21.95
N LEU A 411 17.73 -16.50 -21.34
CA LEU A 411 17.62 -15.44 -20.34
C LEU A 411 18.16 -14.11 -20.88
N TYR A 412 17.38 -13.04 -20.71
CA TYR A 412 17.79 -11.68 -21.04
C TYR A 412 17.86 -10.79 -19.79
N THR A 413 18.62 -9.69 -19.87
CA THR A 413 18.48 -8.57 -18.92
C THR A 413 17.07 -7.99 -19.00
N PRO A 414 16.61 -7.22 -17.99
CA PRO A 414 15.31 -6.55 -18.07
C PRO A 414 15.24 -5.69 -19.33
N GLN A 415 14.03 -5.55 -19.89
CA GLN A 415 13.78 -4.86 -21.17
C GLN A 415 14.54 -5.45 -22.39
N PHE A 416 14.93 -6.73 -22.33
CA PHE A 416 15.60 -7.45 -23.42
C PHE A 416 16.92 -6.80 -23.90
N ALA A 417 17.56 -5.98 -23.07
CA ALA A 417 18.72 -5.18 -23.49
C ALA A 417 19.98 -6.02 -23.81
N ARG A 418 20.15 -7.19 -23.20
CA ARG A 418 21.30 -8.07 -23.39
C ARG A 418 20.93 -9.54 -23.14
N LEU A 419 21.40 -10.44 -24.00
CA LEU A 419 21.35 -11.89 -23.80
C LEU A 419 22.37 -12.31 -22.73
N LEU A 420 21.93 -13.13 -21.77
CA LEU A 420 22.75 -13.63 -20.66
C LEU A 420 23.02 -15.14 -20.79
N VAL A 421 22.01 -15.93 -21.15
CA VAL A 421 22.09 -17.38 -21.34
C VAL A 421 21.21 -17.75 -22.53
N ARG A 422 21.67 -18.67 -23.39
CA ARG A 422 20.91 -19.18 -24.54
C ARG A 422 20.63 -20.67 -24.40
N ASP A 423 19.37 -21.06 -24.56
CA ASP A 423 18.93 -22.45 -24.71
C ASP A 423 19.51 -23.42 -23.66
N LEU A 424 19.48 -23.01 -22.38
CA LEU A 424 20.00 -23.83 -21.28
C LEU A 424 19.05 -24.98 -20.96
N SER A 425 19.58 -26.21 -21.03
CA SER A 425 18.85 -27.40 -20.60
C SER A 425 19.69 -28.23 -19.62
N LEU A 426 19.12 -28.56 -18.47
CA LEU A 426 19.78 -29.28 -17.38
C LEU A 426 18.74 -30.04 -16.56
N GLU A 427 19.09 -31.22 -16.07
CA GLU A 427 18.27 -31.99 -15.13
C GLU A 427 19.12 -32.39 -13.93
N LEU A 428 18.54 -32.32 -12.71
CA LEU A 428 19.19 -32.76 -11.47
C LEU A 428 18.35 -33.83 -10.79
N GLU A 429 19.00 -34.90 -10.34
CA GLU A 429 18.38 -35.96 -9.55
C GLU A 429 18.33 -35.57 -8.06
N PRO A 430 17.38 -36.14 -7.26
CA PRO A 430 17.34 -35.89 -5.82
C PRO A 430 18.66 -36.24 -5.13
N GLY A 431 19.26 -35.26 -4.45
CA GLY A 431 20.55 -35.38 -3.76
C GLY A 431 21.74 -34.82 -4.54
N ASP A 432 21.54 -34.46 -5.82
CA ASP A 432 22.54 -33.73 -6.58
C ASP A 432 22.82 -32.34 -6.01
N ALA A 433 24.03 -31.86 -6.28
CA ALA A 433 24.45 -30.53 -5.91
C ALA A 433 25.11 -29.85 -7.11
N LEU A 434 24.54 -28.71 -7.54
CA LEU A 434 24.99 -27.93 -8.68
C LEU A 434 25.73 -26.66 -8.23
N LEU A 435 26.98 -26.51 -8.66
CA LEU A 435 27.73 -25.27 -8.53
C LEU A 435 27.61 -24.45 -9.83
N ILE A 436 27.21 -23.19 -9.73
CA ILE A 436 27.14 -22.26 -10.85
C ILE A 436 28.35 -21.32 -10.79
N THR A 437 29.19 -21.35 -11.82
CA THR A 437 30.43 -20.56 -11.91
C THR A 437 30.55 -19.81 -13.24
N GLY A 438 31.43 -18.82 -13.30
CA GLY A 438 31.70 -18.01 -14.48
C GLY A 438 32.09 -16.56 -14.14
N PRO A 439 32.46 -15.75 -15.15
CA PRO A 439 32.95 -14.39 -14.93
C PRO A 439 31.95 -13.47 -14.20
N SER A 440 32.45 -12.41 -13.58
CA SER A 440 31.60 -11.38 -12.96
C SER A 440 30.68 -10.74 -14.01
N GLY A 441 29.38 -10.63 -13.70
CA GLY A 441 28.40 -10.04 -14.61
C GLY A 441 27.94 -10.92 -15.78
N CYS A 442 28.26 -12.23 -15.80
CA CYS A 442 27.79 -13.15 -16.84
C CYS A 442 26.31 -13.56 -16.71
N GLY A 443 25.64 -13.24 -15.58
CA GLY A 443 24.22 -13.53 -15.38
C GLY A 443 23.90 -14.60 -14.33
N LYS A 444 24.86 -15.08 -13.53
CA LYS A 444 24.65 -16.12 -12.49
C LYS A 444 23.47 -15.82 -11.55
N SER A 445 23.46 -14.66 -10.89
CA SER A 445 22.36 -14.30 -9.98
C SER A 445 21.04 -14.06 -10.72
N SER A 446 21.07 -13.68 -12.00
CA SER A 446 19.85 -13.57 -12.82
C SER A 446 19.29 -14.96 -13.15
N LEU A 447 20.14 -15.94 -13.44
CA LEU A 447 19.75 -17.35 -13.61
C LEU A 447 19.14 -17.91 -12.33
N LEU A 448 19.74 -17.66 -11.16
CA LEU A 448 19.14 -18.07 -9.89
C LEU A 448 17.78 -17.43 -9.62
N ARG A 449 17.59 -16.15 -9.98
CA ARG A 449 16.29 -15.49 -9.88
C ARG A 449 15.26 -16.10 -10.82
N ALA A 450 15.65 -16.53 -12.02
CA ALA A 450 14.77 -17.27 -12.93
C ALA A 450 14.37 -18.62 -12.33
N ILE A 451 15.34 -19.36 -11.79
CA ILE A 451 15.10 -20.61 -11.08
C ILE A 451 14.13 -20.44 -9.90
N ALA A 452 14.23 -19.33 -9.16
CA ALA A 452 13.34 -19.01 -8.04
C ALA A 452 11.98 -18.41 -8.46
N GLY A 453 11.71 -18.28 -9.77
CA GLY A 453 10.50 -17.67 -10.32
C GLY A 453 10.37 -16.16 -10.08
N LEU A 454 11.48 -15.48 -9.77
CA LEU A 454 11.58 -14.02 -9.59
C LEU A 454 11.98 -13.28 -10.87
N TRP A 455 12.44 -14.00 -11.89
CA TRP A 455 12.83 -13.44 -13.18
C TRP A 455 12.07 -14.13 -14.30
N ARG A 456 11.25 -13.38 -15.05
CA ARG A 456 10.37 -13.92 -16.10
C ARG A 456 10.75 -13.49 -17.51
N THR A 457 11.69 -12.55 -17.66
CA THR A 457 12.10 -12.04 -18.99
C THR A 457 12.97 -13.06 -19.71
N GLY A 458 12.39 -13.77 -20.68
CA GLY A 458 13.06 -14.81 -21.44
C GLY A 458 12.10 -15.86 -22.01
N GLU A 459 12.66 -16.97 -22.44
CA GLU A 459 11.94 -18.13 -22.99
C GLU A 459 12.41 -19.40 -22.28
N GLY A 460 11.58 -20.45 -22.32
CA GLY A 460 11.89 -21.76 -21.75
C GLY A 460 11.10 -22.07 -20.49
N VAL A 461 11.33 -23.26 -19.95
CA VAL A 461 10.58 -23.81 -18.81
C VAL A 461 11.53 -24.18 -17.68
N VAL A 462 11.21 -23.75 -16.47
CA VAL A 462 11.87 -24.21 -15.24
C VAL A 462 10.91 -25.13 -14.49
N HIS A 463 11.29 -26.40 -14.36
CA HIS A 463 10.61 -27.38 -13.55
C HIS A 463 11.18 -27.37 -12.14
N HIS A 464 10.32 -27.25 -11.14
CA HIS A 464 10.74 -27.21 -9.75
C HIS A 464 9.76 -27.99 -8.85
N PRO A 465 10.22 -28.56 -7.72
CA PRO A 465 9.31 -29.10 -6.71
C PRO A 465 8.44 -27.99 -6.13
N PRO A 466 7.31 -28.30 -5.47
CA PRO A 466 6.42 -27.29 -4.90
C PRO A 466 7.19 -26.22 -4.12
N LEU A 467 6.84 -24.94 -4.27
CA LEU A 467 7.59 -23.81 -3.69
C LEU A 467 7.81 -23.91 -2.17
N ALA A 468 6.95 -24.64 -1.47
CA ALA A 468 7.09 -24.90 -0.03
C ALA A 468 8.32 -25.78 0.32
N GLU A 469 8.84 -26.54 -0.63
CA GLU A 469 9.97 -27.47 -0.49
C GLU A 469 11.30 -26.86 -0.98
N LEU A 470 11.24 -25.64 -1.54
CA LEU A 470 12.38 -24.83 -1.98
C LEU A 470 12.72 -23.79 -0.92
N PHE A 471 14.01 -23.55 -0.70
CA PHE A 471 14.47 -22.45 0.16
C PHE A 471 15.60 -21.68 -0.49
N PHE A 472 15.47 -20.35 -0.53
CA PHE A 472 16.43 -19.47 -1.17
C PHE A 472 17.16 -18.63 -0.12
N LEU A 473 18.50 -18.66 -0.14
CA LEU A 473 19.35 -17.76 0.64
C LEU A 473 20.02 -16.74 -0.30
N PRO A 474 19.64 -15.44 -0.21
CA PRO A 474 20.29 -14.39 -0.99
C PRO A 474 21.68 -14.04 -0.44
N GLN A 475 22.49 -13.39 -1.27
CA GLN A 475 23.84 -12.91 -0.91
C GLN A 475 23.84 -12.04 0.35
N ARG A 476 22.85 -11.14 0.45
CA ARG A 476 22.57 -10.34 1.64
C ARG A 476 21.34 -10.88 2.35
N PRO A 477 21.48 -11.56 3.49
CA PRO A 477 20.36 -12.09 4.25
C PRO A 477 19.39 -10.99 4.69
N TYR A 478 18.10 -11.19 4.50
CA TYR A 478 17.08 -10.32 5.09
C TYR A 478 16.92 -10.61 6.58
N MET A 479 17.04 -9.58 7.41
CA MET A 479 16.76 -9.65 8.85
C MET A 479 15.41 -9.00 9.15
N GLN A 480 14.43 -9.78 9.59
CA GLN A 480 13.09 -9.23 9.85
C GLN A 480 13.06 -8.38 11.13
N ALA A 481 12.01 -7.60 11.33
CA ALA A 481 11.74 -7.07 12.66
C ALA A 481 11.17 -8.19 13.56
N GLY A 482 11.60 -8.26 14.83
CA GLY A 482 11.08 -9.23 15.79
C GLY A 482 12.14 -9.88 16.66
N THR A 483 11.84 -11.07 17.16
CA THR A 483 12.70 -11.81 18.10
C THR A 483 13.75 -12.67 17.39
N LEU A 484 14.80 -13.10 18.09
CA LEU A 484 15.79 -14.05 17.56
C LEU A 484 15.11 -15.35 17.09
N ARG A 485 14.15 -15.87 17.87
CA ARG A 485 13.31 -17.00 17.50
C ARG A 485 12.64 -16.76 16.16
N SER A 486 11.98 -15.62 16.00
CA SER A 486 11.31 -15.29 14.74
C SER A 486 12.31 -15.27 13.57
N GLN A 487 13.54 -14.77 13.76
CA GLN A 487 14.58 -14.80 12.72
C GLN A 487 14.85 -16.22 12.22
N MET A 488 14.92 -17.18 13.13
CA MET A 488 15.19 -18.58 12.79
C MET A 488 14.00 -19.26 12.12
N LEU A 489 12.77 -18.86 12.47
CA LEU A 489 11.55 -19.45 11.93
C LEU A 489 11.16 -18.90 10.56
N TYR A 490 11.64 -17.71 10.20
CA TYR A 490 11.27 -17.05 8.94
C TYR A 490 11.51 -17.97 7.72
N PRO A 491 10.51 -18.16 6.85
CA PRO A 491 9.26 -17.39 6.69
C PRO A 491 8.06 -17.84 7.53
N GLU A 492 8.16 -18.95 8.26
CA GLU A 492 7.09 -19.48 9.10
C GLU A 492 6.94 -18.66 10.40
N ARG A 493 5.73 -18.70 10.98
CA ARG A 493 5.43 -18.02 12.25
C ARG A 493 5.53 -18.91 13.47
N GLU A 494 5.35 -20.22 13.26
CA GLU A 494 5.28 -21.21 14.31
C GLU A 494 6.13 -22.42 13.92
N THR A 495 6.66 -23.10 14.94
CA THR A 495 7.40 -24.36 14.77
C THR A 495 6.93 -25.39 15.79
N SER A 496 7.16 -26.66 15.49
CA SER A 496 7.04 -27.75 16.48
C SER A 496 8.33 -27.97 17.28
N LEU A 497 9.43 -27.32 16.90
CA LEU A 497 10.71 -27.40 17.62
C LEU A 497 10.62 -26.72 18.98
N THR A 498 11.30 -27.32 19.96
CA THR A 498 11.43 -26.76 21.32
C THR A 498 12.53 -25.69 21.37
N ASP A 499 12.60 -24.95 22.48
CA ASP A 499 13.66 -23.95 22.70
C ASP A 499 15.05 -24.59 22.69
N ASP A 500 15.18 -25.79 23.28
CA ASP A 500 16.43 -26.54 23.29
C ASP A 500 16.85 -26.97 21.88
N ASP A 501 15.90 -27.35 21.02
CA ASP A 501 16.17 -27.66 19.62
C ASP A 501 16.66 -26.42 18.87
N LEU A 502 16.05 -25.25 19.09
CA LEU A 502 16.48 -23.99 18.48
C LEU A 502 17.88 -23.59 18.96
N LEU A 503 18.17 -23.71 20.25
CA LEU A 503 19.51 -23.46 20.79
C LEU A 503 20.54 -24.45 20.21
N GLN A 504 20.15 -25.72 20.01
CA GLN A 504 21.01 -26.69 19.34
C GLN A 504 21.28 -26.30 17.88
N LEU A 505 20.27 -25.84 17.14
CA LEU A 505 20.46 -25.36 15.78
C LEU A 505 21.38 -24.14 15.71
N LEU A 506 21.33 -23.23 16.70
CA LEU A 506 22.31 -22.14 16.80
C LEU A 506 23.73 -22.66 17.00
N ARG A 507 23.92 -23.73 17.79
CA ARG A 507 25.23 -24.39 17.91
C ARG A 507 25.68 -25.01 16.59
N ASP A 508 24.77 -25.68 15.88
CA ASP A 508 25.06 -26.32 14.59
C ASP A 508 25.47 -25.32 13.50
N VAL A 509 25.02 -24.06 13.59
CA VAL A 509 25.47 -22.97 12.70
C VAL A 509 26.57 -22.11 13.33
N HIS A 510 27.28 -22.62 14.33
CA HIS A 510 28.40 -21.96 15.01
C HIS A 510 28.06 -20.58 15.61
N LEU A 511 26.87 -20.46 16.19
CA LEU A 511 26.39 -19.31 16.95
C LEU A 511 25.95 -19.69 18.39
N PRO A 512 26.75 -20.46 19.15
CA PRO A 512 26.35 -21.04 20.44
C PRO A 512 25.93 -20.00 21.48
N GLU A 513 26.63 -18.86 21.54
CA GLU A 513 26.45 -17.82 22.55
C GLU A 513 25.48 -16.72 22.08
N LEU A 514 24.95 -16.81 20.86
CA LEU A 514 24.17 -15.70 20.29
C LEU A 514 22.94 -15.39 21.13
N ALA A 515 22.21 -16.43 21.57
CA ALA A 515 21.02 -16.27 22.39
C ALA A 515 21.37 -15.56 23.71
N ASP A 516 22.41 -16.01 24.41
CA ASP A 516 22.84 -15.41 25.68
C ASP A 516 23.30 -13.96 25.49
N ARG A 517 24.05 -13.67 24.42
CA ARG A 517 24.57 -12.33 24.11
C ARG A 517 23.48 -11.30 23.86
N VAL A 518 22.36 -11.70 23.27
CA VAL A 518 21.30 -10.74 22.86
C VAL A 518 20.14 -10.63 23.86
N GLY A 519 20.08 -11.54 24.84
CA GLY A 519 19.07 -11.58 25.90
C GLY A 519 18.01 -12.68 25.73
N GLY A 520 18.34 -13.77 25.05
CA GLY A 520 17.49 -14.94 24.83
C GLY A 520 16.83 -15.00 23.46
N LEU A 521 16.15 -16.13 23.18
CA LEU A 521 15.44 -16.36 21.92
C LEU A 521 14.32 -15.34 21.65
N ASP A 522 13.68 -14.83 22.70
CA ASP A 522 12.57 -13.89 22.58
C ASP A 522 12.99 -12.41 22.68
N ALA A 523 14.30 -12.12 22.75
CA ALA A 523 14.81 -10.76 22.70
C ALA A 523 14.54 -10.12 21.33
N THR A 524 14.14 -8.84 21.31
CA THR A 524 13.94 -8.05 20.09
C THR A 524 15.05 -7.01 19.95
N ARG A 525 15.70 -6.97 18.79
CA ARG A 525 16.84 -6.09 18.51
C ARG A 525 16.81 -5.57 17.06
N ASP A 526 17.63 -4.56 16.77
CA ASP A 526 17.97 -4.16 15.40
C ASP A 526 19.06 -5.10 14.86
N TRP A 527 18.64 -6.26 14.37
CA TRP A 527 19.53 -7.37 14.00
C TRP A 527 20.52 -7.01 12.90
N GLU A 528 20.12 -6.14 11.97
CA GLU A 528 20.96 -5.71 10.85
C GLU A 528 22.18 -4.89 11.33
N LYS A 529 22.00 -4.08 12.37
CA LYS A 529 23.11 -3.32 12.99
C LYS A 529 23.88 -4.11 14.03
N GLN A 530 23.23 -5.06 14.70
CA GLN A 530 23.83 -5.79 15.82
C GLN A 530 24.66 -7.00 15.38
N LEU A 531 24.27 -7.65 14.27
CA LEU A 531 24.97 -8.83 13.75
C LEU A 531 25.90 -8.43 12.62
N SER A 532 27.11 -8.97 12.63
CA SER A 532 28.00 -8.90 11.47
C SER A 532 27.42 -9.67 10.28
N ILE A 533 27.85 -9.35 9.05
CA ILE A 533 27.37 -10.02 7.83
C ILE A 533 27.59 -11.54 7.91
N GLY A 534 28.72 -11.99 8.45
CA GLY A 534 28.99 -13.42 8.65
C GLY A 534 28.01 -14.08 9.64
N GLU A 535 27.68 -13.40 10.76
CA GLU A 535 26.66 -13.90 11.69
C GLU A 535 25.26 -13.91 11.07
N GLN A 536 24.92 -12.91 10.27
CA GLN A 536 23.66 -12.85 9.52
C GLN A 536 23.54 -14.01 8.53
N GLN A 537 24.63 -14.34 7.81
CA GLN A 537 24.70 -15.49 6.91
C GLN A 537 24.53 -16.81 7.67
N ARG A 538 25.26 -17.02 8.78
CA ARG A 538 25.11 -18.22 9.64
C ARG A 538 23.70 -18.37 10.21
N LEU A 539 23.09 -17.26 10.65
CA LEU A 539 21.70 -17.26 11.13
C LEU A 539 20.70 -17.59 9.99
N ALA A 540 20.99 -17.20 8.75
CA ALA A 540 20.18 -17.57 7.60
C ALA A 540 20.25 -19.08 7.31
N PHE A 541 21.40 -19.74 7.51
CA PHE A 541 21.51 -21.20 7.46
C PHE A 541 20.69 -21.88 8.56
N ALA A 542 20.56 -21.27 9.74
CA ALA A 542 19.68 -21.83 10.77
C ALA A 542 18.23 -21.95 10.28
N ARG A 543 17.76 -21.01 9.43
CA ARG A 543 16.43 -21.09 8.80
C ARG A 543 16.28 -22.32 7.90
N VAL A 544 17.33 -22.67 7.16
CA VAL A 544 17.37 -23.88 6.32
C VAL A 544 17.25 -25.13 7.20
N LEU A 545 18.00 -25.19 8.29
CA LEU A 545 17.98 -26.35 9.19
C LEU A 545 16.66 -26.48 9.98
N VAL A 546 16.04 -25.36 10.35
CA VAL A 546 14.69 -25.35 10.93
C VAL A 546 13.66 -25.87 9.92
N ARG A 547 13.77 -25.45 8.65
CA ARG A 547 12.76 -25.73 7.63
C ARG A 547 12.89 -27.12 6.99
N GLN A 548 14.11 -27.63 6.88
CA GLN A 548 14.44 -28.89 6.19
C GLN A 548 13.85 -28.98 4.76
N PRO A 549 14.17 -28.03 3.87
CA PRO A 549 13.70 -28.04 2.48
C PRO A 549 14.35 -29.19 1.68
N ARG A 550 13.71 -29.61 0.58
CA ARG A 550 14.28 -30.61 -0.34
C ARG A 550 15.38 -30.01 -1.21
N ILE A 551 15.24 -28.74 -1.60
CA ILE A 551 16.21 -28.04 -2.42
C ILE A 551 16.54 -26.69 -1.76
N VAL A 552 17.84 -26.41 -1.64
CA VAL A 552 18.35 -25.14 -1.13
C VAL A 552 19.12 -24.44 -2.24
N ILE A 553 18.75 -23.18 -2.50
CA ILE A 553 19.41 -22.32 -3.46
C ILE A 553 20.22 -21.26 -2.70
N LEU A 554 21.50 -21.14 -3.00
CA LEU A 554 22.46 -20.27 -2.31
C LEU A 554 23.09 -19.27 -3.30
N ASP A 555 22.72 -18.00 -3.24
CA ASP A 555 23.31 -16.93 -4.06
C ASP A 555 24.46 -16.29 -3.28
N GLU A 556 25.68 -16.82 -3.35
CA GLU A 556 26.86 -16.30 -2.61
C GLU A 556 26.62 -16.15 -1.09
N ALA A 557 25.80 -17.03 -0.51
CA ALA A 557 25.32 -16.96 0.86
C ALA A 557 26.41 -17.16 1.94
N THR A 558 27.64 -17.48 1.55
CA THR A 558 28.80 -17.73 2.43
C THR A 558 29.97 -16.77 2.16
N SER A 559 29.75 -15.73 1.37
CA SER A 559 30.78 -14.78 0.93
C SER A 559 31.54 -14.05 2.06
N ALA A 560 30.93 -13.88 3.23
CA ALA A 560 31.54 -13.21 4.39
C ALA A 560 32.10 -14.20 5.45
N LEU A 561 32.12 -15.50 5.15
CA LEU A 561 32.62 -16.53 6.05
C LEU A 561 34.06 -16.91 5.70
N ASP A 562 34.78 -17.51 6.65
CA ASP A 562 36.02 -18.24 6.37
C ASP A 562 35.72 -19.63 5.77
N SER A 563 36.72 -20.27 5.17
CA SER A 563 36.56 -21.54 4.47
C SER A 563 36.12 -22.70 5.38
N ALA A 564 36.49 -22.68 6.67
CA ALA A 564 36.14 -23.75 7.60
C ALA A 564 34.65 -23.69 7.98
N ASN A 565 34.16 -22.48 8.29
CA ASN A 565 32.74 -22.23 8.53
C ASN A 565 31.90 -22.52 7.29
N GLU A 566 32.37 -22.13 6.11
CA GLU A 566 31.70 -22.42 4.84
C GLU A 566 31.54 -23.92 4.62
N ALA A 567 32.63 -24.70 4.72
CA ALA A 567 32.58 -26.15 4.54
C ALA A 567 31.64 -26.84 5.54
N ALA A 568 31.70 -26.46 6.82
CA ALA A 568 30.86 -27.04 7.87
C ALA A 568 29.36 -26.81 7.62
N LEU A 569 28.97 -25.62 7.16
CA LEU A 569 27.58 -25.33 6.84
C LEU A 569 27.08 -26.13 5.63
N TYR A 570 27.89 -26.25 4.57
CA TYR A 570 27.54 -27.08 3.40
C TYR A 570 27.40 -28.55 3.79
N GLU A 571 28.33 -29.08 4.59
CA GLU A 571 28.24 -30.44 5.10
C GLU A 571 26.96 -30.66 5.92
N ARG A 572 26.60 -29.71 6.79
CA ARG A 572 25.37 -29.79 7.59
C ARG A 572 24.12 -29.78 6.73
N VAL A 573 24.06 -28.94 5.69
CA VAL A 573 22.93 -28.91 4.75
C VAL A 573 22.86 -30.21 3.95
N ARG A 574 23.98 -30.75 3.46
CA ARG A 574 24.00 -32.04 2.76
C ARG A 574 23.57 -33.20 3.65
N ALA A 575 23.98 -33.21 4.91
CA ALA A 575 23.59 -34.22 5.88
C ALA A 575 22.07 -34.22 6.15
N SER A 576 21.36 -33.12 5.86
CA SER A 576 19.90 -33.07 5.92
C SER A 576 19.21 -33.80 4.76
N GLY A 577 19.94 -34.18 3.71
CA GLY A 577 19.42 -34.79 2.48
C GLY A 577 18.94 -33.79 1.43
N ALA A 578 19.15 -32.48 1.64
CA ALA A 578 18.78 -31.45 0.67
C ALA A 578 19.72 -31.44 -0.54
N SER A 579 19.13 -31.24 -1.73
CA SER A 579 19.88 -30.90 -2.95
C SER A 579 20.32 -29.43 -2.89
N ILE A 580 21.52 -29.11 -3.37
CA ILE A 580 22.10 -27.77 -3.24
C ILE A 580 22.33 -27.18 -4.62
N ILE A 581 21.82 -25.96 -4.87
CA ILE A 581 22.19 -25.16 -6.05
C ILE A 581 22.87 -23.91 -5.53
N SER A 582 24.17 -23.73 -5.79
CA SER A 582 24.91 -22.60 -5.23
C SER A 582 25.71 -21.82 -6.26
N ILE A 583 25.88 -20.53 -6.01
CA ILE A 583 26.95 -19.71 -6.60
C ILE A 583 28.00 -19.48 -5.51
N ALA A 584 29.24 -19.82 -5.82
CA ALA A 584 30.37 -19.55 -4.96
C ALA A 584 31.61 -19.26 -5.80
N HIS A 585 32.53 -18.47 -5.24
CA HIS A 585 33.80 -18.09 -5.89
C HIS A 585 35.00 -18.89 -5.38
N ARG A 586 34.80 -19.71 -4.34
CA ARG A 586 35.89 -20.40 -3.65
C ARG A 586 35.94 -21.88 -4.05
N PRO A 587 37.12 -22.42 -4.39
CA PRO A 587 37.25 -23.83 -4.75
C PRO A 587 36.84 -24.81 -3.64
N ALA A 588 36.94 -24.40 -2.38
CA ALA A 588 36.62 -25.25 -1.23
C ALA A 588 35.19 -25.81 -1.25
N VAL A 589 34.23 -25.09 -1.83
CA VAL A 589 32.84 -25.57 -1.91
C VAL A 589 32.65 -26.67 -2.96
N LEU A 590 33.58 -26.83 -3.90
CA LEU A 590 33.47 -27.82 -4.99
C LEU A 590 33.33 -29.24 -4.44
N ALA A 591 34.00 -29.55 -3.33
CA ALA A 591 33.91 -30.84 -2.63
C ALA A 591 32.47 -31.20 -2.18
N HIS A 592 31.58 -30.22 -2.08
CA HIS A 592 30.19 -30.42 -1.69
C HIS A 592 29.24 -30.50 -2.90
N HIS A 593 29.74 -30.43 -4.13
CA HIS A 593 28.93 -30.45 -5.36
C HIS A 593 29.16 -31.72 -6.18
N THR A 594 28.15 -32.11 -6.98
CA THR A 594 28.23 -33.21 -7.95
C THR A 594 28.42 -32.70 -9.37
N HIS A 595 27.83 -31.55 -9.70
CA HIS A 595 27.87 -30.93 -11.03
C HIS A 595 28.35 -29.48 -10.97
N VAL A 596 28.97 -29.01 -12.06
CA VAL A 596 29.37 -27.61 -12.25
C VAL A 596 28.77 -27.08 -13.55
N LEU A 597 27.96 -26.03 -13.46
CA LEU A 597 27.49 -25.24 -14.59
C LEU A 597 28.40 -24.03 -14.79
N LEU A 598 29.17 -24.02 -15.87
CA LEU A 598 30.04 -22.92 -16.27
C LEU A 598 29.32 -22.03 -17.29
N LEU A 599 29.13 -20.75 -16.94
CA LEU A 599 28.62 -19.72 -17.84
C LEU A 599 29.79 -18.94 -18.47
N THR A 600 29.85 -18.88 -19.81
CA THR A 600 30.97 -18.24 -20.55
C THR A 600 30.83 -16.71 -20.66
N GLY A 601 29.62 -16.17 -20.49
CA GLY A 601 29.35 -14.71 -20.43
C GLY A 601 28.96 -14.05 -21.77
N ASP A 602 29.04 -14.79 -22.86
CA ASP A 602 28.55 -14.46 -24.21
C ASP A 602 27.23 -15.18 -24.57
N GLY A 603 26.56 -15.76 -23.56
CA GLY A 603 25.33 -16.55 -23.71
C GLY A 603 25.57 -18.06 -23.75
N GLY A 604 26.82 -18.51 -23.88
CA GLY A 604 27.20 -19.91 -23.81
C GLY A 604 27.22 -20.47 -22.38
N TRP A 605 27.08 -21.79 -22.29
CA TRP A 605 27.14 -22.54 -21.05
C TRP A 605 27.66 -23.96 -21.29
N SER A 606 28.21 -24.60 -20.26
CA SER A 606 28.62 -26.01 -20.28
C SER A 606 28.46 -26.63 -18.89
N VAL A 607 28.15 -27.93 -18.84
CA VAL A 607 28.00 -28.70 -17.60
C VAL A 607 29.14 -29.71 -17.49
N HIS A 608 29.76 -29.77 -16.32
CA HIS A 608 30.88 -30.66 -16.00
C HIS A 608 30.58 -31.44 -14.72
N ALA A 609 31.22 -32.60 -14.54
CA ALA A 609 31.26 -33.24 -13.23
C ALA A 609 32.13 -32.40 -12.28
N ALA A 610 31.74 -32.31 -11.01
CA ALA A 610 32.53 -31.58 -10.01
C ALA A 610 33.87 -32.27 -9.70
N GLU A 611 33.92 -33.59 -9.83
CA GLU A 611 35.15 -34.37 -9.65
C GLU A 611 36.13 -34.06 -10.80
N GLY A 612 37.28 -33.47 -10.46
CA GLY A 612 38.31 -33.09 -11.44
C GLY A 612 38.06 -31.76 -12.16
N PHE A 613 37.05 -30.97 -11.77
CA PHE A 613 36.87 -29.63 -12.31
C PHE A 613 37.90 -28.65 -11.73
N GLU A 614 38.69 -28.02 -12.60
CA GLU A 614 39.62 -26.96 -12.22
C GLU A 614 39.05 -25.59 -12.61
N PHE A 615 39.14 -24.62 -11.69
CA PHE A 615 38.77 -23.24 -12.00
C PHE A 615 39.79 -22.67 -12.98
N ALA A 616 39.32 -22.01 -14.05
CA ALA A 616 40.19 -21.23 -14.91
C ALA A 616 40.74 -20.03 -14.11
N ASP A 617 42.07 -19.89 -14.08
CA ASP A 617 42.80 -18.79 -13.41
C ASP A 617 42.40 -17.39 -13.89
#